data_AF-T0ZI51-F1
#
_entry.id   AF-T0ZI51-F1
#
_cell.length_a   1.000
_cell.length_b   1.000
_cell.length_c   1.000
_cell.angle_alpha   90.00
_cell.angle_beta   90.00
_cell.angle_gamma   90.00
#
_symmetry.space_group_name_H-M   'P 1'
#
loop_
_entity.id
_entity.type
_entity.pdbx_description
1 polymer ?
#
loop_
_entity_poly.entity_id
_entity_poly.type
_entity_poly.pdbx_seq_one_letter_code
_entity_poly.pdbx_strand_id
1 'polypeptide(L)'
;LAVGKVRYIGDMIAAVAAIDEPTAERALALIRVDTEPLPEFSDPRTGLTRVPEPIHERGLLGSNIQKQVLQHFGDVDAALTRAAVTVRVRGQFAGVTHAFTEPLVTIAEATPDGRLTVWSATQVPHYLHRTLHEVLGIPMHRIRVIKPEVGGGFGGKSDPLPHELACAALSIATGRPVKMLLDREEVFYTNHGRHPTQNDVRIAAEADGTLLAYDIDTIIEGGAWSSFGTVTTYYNGVLAMGPYRVPNFRYRGRRVYTNKPPSGAMRAHGGTNIRYAVEVGLDELAEKLSIDPFDLRERNALPPHSTTVN
;
A
#
# COMPACT_ATOMS: atom_id res chain seq x y z
N LEU A 1 -1.49 12.90 14.42
CA LEU A 1 -1.93 14.25 13.98
C LEU A 1 -0.81 14.88 13.17
N ALA A 2 -1.14 15.71 12.20
CA ALA A 2 -0.18 16.38 11.34
C ALA A 2 0.73 17.30 12.16
N VAL A 3 2.04 17.24 11.88
CA VAL A 3 3.05 18.14 12.44
C VAL A 3 3.82 18.76 11.29
N GLY A 4 3.90 20.09 11.25
CA GLY A 4 4.59 20.87 10.23
C GLY A 4 3.88 20.96 8.88
N LYS A 5 3.39 19.84 8.32
CA LYS A 5 2.73 19.80 7.00
C LYS A 5 1.53 18.85 6.99
N VAL A 6 0.47 19.27 6.31
CA VAL A 6 -0.64 18.43 5.85
C VAL A 6 -0.30 17.89 4.47
N ARG A 7 -0.45 16.58 4.25
CA ARG A 7 0.07 15.94 3.03
C ARG A 7 -1.00 15.52 2.04
N TYR A 8 -2.26 15.45 2.45
CA TYR A 8 -3.38 15.10 1.58
C TYR A 8 -4.70 15.59 2.19
N ILE A 9 -5.74 15.63 1.37
CA ILE A 9 -7.12 15.86 1.86
C ILE A 9 -7.55 14.68 2.72
N GLY A 10 -7.79 14.93 4.01
CA GLY A 10 -8.10 13.90 5.01
C GLY A 10 -6.96 13.61 6.00
N ASP A 11 -5.80 14.28 5.91
CA ASP A 11 -4.75 14.18 6.93
C ASP A 11 -5.25 14.79 8.25
N MET A 12 -5.19 14.04 9.35
CA MET A 12 -5.77 14.49 10.61
C MET A 12 -4.94 15.59 11.28
N ILE A 13 -5.52 16.77 11.48
CA ILE A 13 -4.86 17.94 12.08
C ILE A 13 -5.14 18.04 13.59
N ALA A 14 -6.39 17.78 13.99
CA ALA A 14 -6.85 17.84 15.37
C ALA A 14 -7.88 16.73 15.64
N ALA A 15 -8.19 16.49 16.91
CA ALA A 15 -9.24 15.59 17.34
C ALA A 15 -9.99 16.19 18.55
N VAL A 16 -11.28 15.92 18.65
CA VAL A 16 -12.16 16.46 19.70
C VAL A 16 -12.82 15.31 20.47
N ALA A 17 -12.92 15.46 21.79
CA ALA A 17 -13.76 14.63 22.65
C ALA A 17 -14.94 15.46 23.17
N ALA A 18 -16.15 14.94 23.06
CA ALA A 18 -17.37 15.56 23.58
C ALA A 18 -18.29 14.50 24.21
N ILE A 19 -19.34 14.96 24.89
CA ILE A 19 -20.34 14.09 25.54
C ILE A 19 -21.26 13.37 24.54
N ASP A 20 -21.35 13.89 23.31
CA ASP A 20 -22.13 13.33 22.22
C ASP A 20 -21.55 13.75 20.85
N GLU A 21 -21.91 13.00 19.80
CA GLU A 21 -21.43 13.21 18.43
C GLU A 21 -21.81 14.61 17.87
N PRO A 22 -23.06 15.11 18.02
CA PRO A 22 -23.41 16.45 17.52
C PRO A 22 -22.58 17.57 18.16
N THR A 23 -22.20 17.43 19.43
CA THR A 23 -21.34 18.40 20.11
C THR A 23 -19.91 18.34 19.58
N ALA A 24 -19.39 17.13 19.29
CA ALA A 24 -18.07 16.97 18.67
C ALA A 24 -18.02 17.65 17.29
N GLU A 25 -19.03 17.43 16.44
CA GLU A 25 -19.14 18.06 15.12
C GLU A 25 -19.15 19.58 15.19
N ARG A 26 -19.98 20.15 16.08
CA ARG A 26 -20.01 21.60 16.30
C ARG A 26 -18.66 22.13 16.76
N ALA A 27 -17.98 21.41 17.64
CA ALA A 27 -16.66 21.81 18.15
C ALA A 27 -15.58 21.72 17.05
N LEU A 28 -15.61 20.71 16.17
CA LEU A 28 -14.72 20.62 15.01
C LEU A 28 -14.90 21.83 14.07
N ALA A 29 -16.14 22.28 13.83
CA ALA A 29 -16.42 23.45 12.99
C ALA A 29 -15.90 24.79 13.55
N LEU A 30 -15.59 24.84 14.86
CA LEU A 30 -15.00 26.01 15.52
C LEU A 30 -13.48 26.05 15.39
N ILE A 31 -12.83 24.95 15.00
CA ILE A 31 -11.38 24.90 14.81
C ILE A 31 -11.02 25.75 13.59
N ARG A 32 -10.06 26.66 13.77
CA ARG A 32 -9.43 27.42 12.69
C ARG A 32 -8.00 26.93 12.53
N VAL A 33 -7.62 26.63 11.29
CA VAL A 33 -6.27 26.20 10.94
C VAL A 33 -5.76 27.15 9.87
N ASP A 34 -4.66 27.83 10.17
CA ASP A 34 -3.96 28.65 9.20
C ASP A 34 -2.95 27.79 8.44
N THR A 35 -3.08 27.73 7.12
CA THR A 35 -2.24 26.91 6.24
C THR A 35 -1.69 27.72 5.09
N GLU A 36 -0.44 27.50 4.73
CA GLU A 36 0.14 27.99 3.48
C GLU A 36 0.08 26.88 2.42
N PRO A 37 -0.47 27.13 1.22
CA PRO A 37 -0.48 26.16 0.14
C PRO A 37 0.95 25.81 -0.31
N LEU A 38 1.22 24.52 -0.43
CA LEU A 38 2.49 23.98 -0.95
C LEU A 38 2.28 23.36 -2.34
N PRO A 39 3.34 23.15 -3.13
CA PRO A 39 3.24 22.44 -4.41
C PRO A 39 2.59 21.06 -4.26
N GLU A 40 1.59 20.78 -5.10
CA GLU A 40 0.87 19.51 -5.11
C GLU A 40 1.45 18.54 -6.15
N PHE A 41 1.61 17.29 -5.74
CA PHE A 41 2.00 16.15 -6.58
C PHE A 41 0.87 15.12 -6.62
N SER A 42 -0.04 15.27 -7.59
CA SER A 42 -1.14 14.32 -7.81
C SER A 42 -0.81 13.23 -8.85
N ASP A 43 0.16 13.47 -9.73
CA ASP A 43 0.67 12.50 -10.71
C ASP A 43 2.01 11.92 -10.20
N PRO A 44 2.13 10.59 -10.00
CA PRO A 44 3.39 10.00 -9.52
C PRO A 44 4.58 10.22 -10.47
N ARG A 45 4.36 10.53 -11.76
CA ARG A 45 5.44 10.73 -12.73
C ARG A 45 6.21 12.03 -12.47
N THR A 46 5.57 13.06 -11.93
CA THR A 46 6.21 14.34 -11.60
C THR A 46 7.12 14.23 -10.37
N GLY A 47 6.93 13.18 -9.56
CA GLY A 47 7.72 12.88 -8.37
C GLY A 47 8.94 12.00 -8.60
N LEU A 48 9.26 11.61 -9.84
CA LEU A 48 10.37 10.71 -10.17
C LEU A 48 11.74 11.38 -10.23
N THR A 49 11.77 12.71 -10.32
CA THR A 49 13.00 13.50 -10.33
C THR A 49 13.07 14.40 -9.12
N ARG A 50 14.21 15.07 -8.91
CA ARG A 50 14.35 16.04 -7.83
C ARG A 50 13.26 17.12 -7.93
N VAL A 51 12.66 17.44 -6.80
CA VAL A 51 11.64 18.49 -6.65
C VAL A 51 12.10 19.51 -5.61
N PRO A 52 11.68 20.79 -5.71
CA PRO A 52 12.10 21.82 -4.75
C PRO A 52 11.64 21.51 -3.33
N GLU A 53 10.40 21.05 -3.20
CA GLU A 53 9.78 20.73 -1.91
C GLU A 53 9.10 19.36 -1.99
N PRO A 54 9.80 18.28 -1.59
CA PRO A 54 9.21 16.94 -1.57
C PRO A 54 8.18 16.81 -0.44
N ILE A 55 7.20 15.91 -0.62
CA ILE A 55 6.17 15.59 0.39
C ILE A 55 6.82 15.09 1.69
N HIS A 56 7.94 14.36 1.53
CA HIS A 56 8.77 13.87 2.63
C HIS A 56 10.24 14.12 2.31
N GLU A 57 10.97 14.71 3.25
CA GLU A 57 12.43 14.91 3.14
C GLU A 57 13.20 13.59 2.99
N ARG A 58 12.66 12.50 3.54
CA ARG A 58 13.19 11.14 3.41
C ARG A 58 12.99 10.49 2.02
N GLY A 59 12.39 11.21 1.07
CA GLY A 59 12.31 10.76 -0.32
C GLY A 59 13.71 10.59 -0.92
N LEU A 60 13.88 9.64 -1.84
CA LEU A 60 15.18 9.36 -2.44
C LEU A 60 15.61 10.51 -3.36
N LEU A 61 16.89 10.90 -3.30
CA LEU A 61 17.50 11.85 -4.25
C LEU A 61 16.79 13.23 -4.33
N GLY A 62 16.14 13.65 -3.23
CA GLY A 62 15.34 14.88 -3.21
C GLY A 62 14.11 14.84 -4.11
N SER A 63 13.64 13.64 -4.48
CA SER A 63 12.41 13.37 -5.24
C SER A 63 11.29 12.90 -4.31
N ASN A 64 10.12 12.60 -4.88
CA ASN A 64 9.04 11.95 -4.14
C ASN A 64 9.10 10.42 -4.22
N ILE A 65 10.18 9.82 -4.75
CA ILE A 65 10.37 8.37 -4.72
C ILE A 65 10.54 7.92 -3.27
N GLN A 66 9.57 7.16 -2.75
CA GLN A 66 9.61 6.58 -1.41
C GLN A 66 10.49 5.34 -1.37
N LYS A 67 10.40 4.47 -2.38
CA LYS A 67 11.16 3.23 -2.47
C LYS A 67 11.45 2.90 -3.92
N GLN A 68 12.68 2.46 -4.15
CA GLN A 68 13.09 1.82 -5.38
C GLN A 68 13.44 0.35 -5.09
N VAL A 69 13.01 -0.55 -5.98
CA VAL A 69 13.39 -1.96 -5.98
C VAL A 69 13.94 -2.29 -7.36
N LEU A 70 15.14 -2.85 -7.37
CA LEU A 70 15.78 -3.43 -8.54
C LEU A 70 15.98 -4.91 -8.25
N GLN A 71 15.40 -5.75 -9.10
CA GLN A 71 15.65 -7.19 -9.11
C GLN A 71 16.17 -7.53 -10.49
N HIS A 72 17.31 -8.22 -10.56
CA HIS A 72 17.93 -8.57 -11.82
C HIS A 72 18.59 -9.94 -11.69
N PHE A 73 18.11 -10.89 -12.48
CA PHE A 73 18.59 -12.26 -12.50
C PHE A 73 18.74 -12.73 -13.95
N GLY A 74 19.83 -13.43 -14.25
CA GLY A 74 20.16 -13.84 -15.62
C GLY A 74 20.59 -12.68 -16.52
N ASP A 75 20.57 -12.92 -17.84
CA ASP A 75 20.89 -11.94 -18.88
C ASP A 75 19.63 -11.63 -19.70
N VAL A 76 18.89 -10.63 -19.24
CA VAL A 76 17.62 -10.22 -19.84
C VAL A 76 17.80 -9.59 -21.22
N ASP A 77 18.89 -8.85 -21.44
CA ASP A 77 19.11 -8.17 -22.71
C ASP A 77 19.47 -9.19 -23.81
N ALA A 78 20.34 -10.15 -23.52
CA ALA A 78 20.63 -11.24 -24.46
C ALA A 78 19.38 -12.09 -24.76
N ALA A 79 18.57 -12.38 -23.74
CA ALA A 79 17.32 -13.12 -23.89
C ALA A 79 16.30 -12.39 -24.77
N LEU A 80 16.15 -11.07 -24.61
CA LEU A 80 15.29 -10.23 -25.46
C LEU A 80 15.80 -10.16 -26.91
N THR A 81 17.13 -10.06 -27.12
CA THR A 81 17.71 -9.99 -28.46
C THR A 81 17.55 -11.28 -29.26
N ARG A 82 17.68 -12.45 -28.61
CA ARG A 82 17.58 -13.75 -29.30
C ARG A 82 16.15 -14.30 -29.42
N ALA A 83 15.17 -13.67 -28.77
CA ALA A 83 13.80 -14.18 -28.70
C ALA A 83 13.17 -14.27 -30.09
N ALA A 84 12.49 -15.37 -30.37
CA ALA A 84 11.70 -15.52 -31.59
C ALA A 84 10.49 -14.57 -31.57
N VAL A 85 9.84 -14.42 -30.41
CA VAL A 85 8.71 -13.51 -30.21
C VAL A 85 8.89 -12.73 -28.92
N THR A 86 8.58 -11.43 -28.98
CA THR A 86 8.45 -10.56 -27.80
C THR A 86 7.09 -9.85 -27.84
N VAL A 87 6.45 -9.76 -26.68
CA VAL A 87 5.25 -8.95 -26.45
C VAL A 87 5.54 -7.86 -25.43
N ARG A 88 4.74 -6.79 -25.48
CA ARG A 88 4.86 -5.66 -24.55
C ARG A 88 3.48 -5.19 -24.11
N VAL A 89 3.18 -5.36 -22.84
CA VAL A 89 1.92 -4.94 -22.23
C VAL A 89 2.15 -3.70 -21.39
N ARG A 90 1.40 -2.63 -21.66
CA ARG A 90 1.34 -1.44 -20.82
C ARG A 90 0.01 -1.39 -20.09
N GLY A 91 0.05 -1.51 -18.77
CA GLY A 91 -1.14 -1.50 -17.93
C GLY A 91 -1.23 -0.25 -17.07
N GLN A 92 -2.41 0.35 -16.99
CA GLN A 92 -2.73 1.42 -16.04
C GLN A 92 -3.89 0.97 -15.16
N PHE A 93 -3.64 0.85 -13.86
CA PHE A 93 -4.58 0.35 -12.89
C PHE A 93 -4.97 1.46 -11.92
N ALA A 94 -6.28 1.62 -11.70
CA ALA A 94 -6.81 2.53 -10.70
C ALA A 94 -6.52 2.03 -9.27
N GLY A 95 -6.55 2.94 -8.31
CA GLY A 95 -6.59 2.59 -6.89
C GLY A 95 -7.95 2.03 -6.51
N VAL A 96 -7.97 1.10 -5.55
CA VAL A 96 -9.20 0.43 -5.12
C VAL A 96 -9.25 0.35 -3.60
N THR A 97 -10.38 0.72 -2.99
CA THR A 97 -10.61 0.55 -1.55
C THR A 97 -11.08 -0.86 -1.21
N HIS A 98 -10.97 -1.28 0.05
CA HIS A 98 -11.44 -2.58 0.51
C HIS A 98 -12.96 -2.68 0.61
N ALA A 99 -13.65 -1.56 0.80
CA ALA A 99 -15.10 -1.47 0.95
C ALA A 99 -15.69 -2.49 1.96
N PHE A 100 -14.98 -2.78 3.05
CA PHE A 100 -15.54 -3.58 4.14
C PHE A 100 -16.78 -2.88 4.72
N THR A 101 -17.80 -3.66 5.08
CA THR A 101 -19.12 -3.12 5.46
C THR A 101 -19.08 -2.44 6.83
N GLU A 102 -18.28 -2.94 7.77
CA GLU A 102 -18.07 -2.33 9.10
C GLU A 102 -17.09 -1.16 9.01
N PRO A 103 -17.50 0.10 9.27
CA PRO A 103 -16.59 1.24 9.35
C PRO A 103 -15.51 1.07 10.44
N LEU A 104 -14.51 1.94 10.42
CA LEU A 104 -13.44 1.88 11.42
C LEU A 104 -13.93 2.46 12.75
N VAL A 105 -13.71 1.72 13.84
CA VAL A 105 -14.11 2.14 15.18
C VAL A 105 -13.05 1.73 16.20
N THR A 106 -12.80 2.64 17.14
CA THR A 106 -11.95 2.43 18.30
C THR A 106 -12.65 2.90 19.56
N ILE A 107 -12.46 2.16 20.65
CA ILE A 107 -12.78 2.57 22.01
C ILE A 107 -11.49 2.52 22.81
N ALA A 108 -11.17 3.57 23.54
CA ALA A 108 -10.04 3.62 24.44
C ALA A 108 -10.49 3.98 25.86
N GLU A 109 -9.86 3.33 26.84
CA GLU A 109 -10.08 3.56 28.27
C GLU A 109 -8.73 3.66 28.98
N ALA A 110 -8.34 4.88 29.34
CA ALA A 110 -7.25 5.17 30.24
C ALA A 110 -7.76 5.17 31.69
N THR A 111 -6.97 4.60 32.59
CA THR A 111 -7.29 4.54 34.02
C THR A 111 -6.32 5.41 34.83
N PRO A 112 -6.71 5.90 36.03
CA PRO A 112 -5.87 6.80 36.82
C PRO A 112 -4.50 6.23 37.22
N ASP A 113 -4.34 4.90 37.25
CA ASP A 113 -3.06 4.27 37.56
C ASP A 113 -2.08 4.35 36.38
N GLY A 114 -2.52 4.75 35.18
CA GLY A 114 -1.72 4.85 33.97
C GLY A 114 -1.80 3.63 33.05
N ARG A 115 -2.77 2.74 33.23
CA ARG A 115 -3.07 1.67 32.25
C ARG A 115 -4.01 2.18 31.16
N LEU A 116 -3.83 1.64 29.95
CA LEU A 116 -4.64 1.92 28.77
C LEU A 116 -5.19 0.61 28.20
N THR A 117 -6.51 0.52 28.04
CA THR A 117 -7.15 -0.54 27.26
C THR A 117 -7.72 0.05 25.97
N VAL A 118 -7.46 -0.60 24.83
CA VAL A 118 -7.95 -0.19 23.52
C VAL A 118 -8.68 -1.36 22.86
N TRP A 119 -9.94 -1.15 22.49
CA TRP A 119 -10.71 -2.04 21.62
C TRP A 119 -10.75 -1.43 20.23
N SER A 120 -10.31 -2.16 19.21
CA SER A 120 -10.31 -1.65 17.84
C SER A 120 -10.69 -2.73 16.83
N ALA A 121 -11.43 -2.33 15.80
CA ALA A 121 -11.68 -3.14 14.62
C ALA A 121 -10.40 -3.28 13.76
N THR A 122 -9.43 -4.06 14.24
CA THR A 122 -8.09 -4.23 13.65
C THR A 122 -7.80 -5.68 13.23
N GLN A 123 -6.96 -5.89 12.22
CA GLN A 123 -6.40 -7.20 11.88
C GLN A 123 -5.06 -7.46 12.59
N VAL A 124 -4.46 -6.44 13.20
CA VAL A 124 -3.07 -6.47 13.68
C VAL A 124 -2.94 -5.95 15.12
N PRO A 125 -3.59 -6.58 16.12
CA PRO A 125 -3.60 -6.08 17.49
C PRO A 125 -2.20 -5.91 18.10
N HIS A 126 -1.24 -6.78 17.73
CA HIS A 126 0.15 -6.67 18.19
C HIS A 126 0.90 -5.50 17.57
N TYR A 127 0.61 -5.14 16.31
CA TYR A 127 1.22 -3.96 15.69
C TYR A 127 0.65 -2.69 16.31
N LEU A 128 -0.67 -2.64 16.51
CA LEU A 128 -1.30 -1.53 17.21
C LEU A 128 -0.74 -1.38 18.64
N HIS A 129 -0.55 -2.48 19.36
CA HIS A 129 0.05 -2.47 20.71
C HIS A 129 1.44 -1.82 20.73
N ARG A 130 2.31 -2.22 19.78
CA ARG A 130 3.64 -1.61 19.63
C ARG A 130 3.55 -0.13 19.25
N THR A 131 2.69 0.22 18.30
CA THR A 131 2.54 1.61 17.83
C THR A 131 1.97 2.53 18.92
N LEU A 132 1.02 2.06 19.73
CA LEU A 132 0.53 2.81 20.90
C LEU A 132 1.67 3.10 21.89
N HIS A 133 2.54 2.11 22.14
CA HIS A 133 3.72 2.31 22.98
C HIS A 133 4.67 3.35 22.39
N GLU A 134 5.04 3.21 21.12
CA GLU A 134 5.98 4.12 20.44
C GLU A 134 5.47 5.57 20.38
N VAL A 135 4.17 5.76 20.14
CA VAL A 135 3.60 7.10 19.96
C VAL A 135 3.20 7.76 21.27
N LEU A 136 2.63 7.01 22.23
CA LEU A 136 2.13 7.57 23.49
C LEU A 136 3.18 7.49 24.63
N GLY A 137 4.29 6.79 24.43
CA GLY A 137 5.33 6.61 25.45
C GLY A 137 4.91 5.73 26.64
N ILE A 138 3.77 5.04 26.55
CA ILE A 138 3.28 4.16 27.63
C ILE A 138 4.00 2.81 27.53
N PRO A 139 4.56 2.26 28.63
CA PRO A 139 5.19 0.94 28.59
C PRO A 139 4.23 -0.15 28.11
N MET A 140 4.69 -1.05 27.23
CA MET A 140 3.82 -2.08 26.62
C MET A 140 3.03 -2.91 27.64
N HIS A 141 3.61 -3.26 28.78
CA HIS A 141 2.93 -4.04 29.84
C HIS A 141 1.75 -3.29 30.51
N ARG A 142 1.61 -1.98 30.28
CA ARG A 142 0.49 -1.15 30.75
C ARG A 142 -0.56 -0.89 29.67
N ILE A 143 -0.34 -1.38 28.45
CA ILE A 143 -1.28 -1.27 27.33
C ILE A 143 -1.90 -2.64 27.09
N ARG A 144 -3.22 -2.69 26.97
CA ARG A 144 -3.97 -3.87 26.56
C ARG A 144 -4.73 -3.55 25.27
N VAL A 145 -4.46 -4.29 24.20
CA VAL A 145 -5.22 -4.20 22.94
C VAL A 145 -6.15 -5.40 22.84
N ILE A 146 -7.43 -5.14 22.58
CA ILE A 146 -8.48 -6.15 22.41
C ILE A 146 -9.03 -6.01 20.99
N LYS A 147 -8.97 -7.12 20.25
CA LYS A 147 -9.61 -7.24 18.94
C LYS A 147 -10.97 -7.93 19.13
N PRO A 148 -12.11 -7.21 19.09
CA PRO A 148 -13.43 -7.84 19.13
C PRO A 148 -13.72 -8.62 17.84
N GLU A 149 -14.98 -9.00 17.62
CA GLU A 149 -15.46 -9.37 16.29
C GLU A 149 -15.15 -8.24 15.29
N VAL A 150 -14.74 -8.60 14.07
CA VAL A 150 -14.32 -7.64 13.03
C VAL A 150 -15.09 -7.93 11.76
N GLY A 151 -15.86 -6.96 11.27
CA GLY A 151 -16.69 -7.02 10.06
C GLY A 151 -15.91 -6.86 8.76
N GLY A 152 -14.88 -7.69 8.58
CA GLY A 152 -14.00 -7.69 7.40
C GLY A 152 -12.88 -6.64 7.47
N GLY A 153 -11.92 -6.75 6.55
CA GLY A 153 -10.76 -5.85 6.49
C GLY A 153 -9.99 -5.95 5.17
N PHE A 154 -9.76 -7.16 4.66
CA PHE A 154 -9.14 -7.41 3.35
C PHE A 154 -7.77 -6.74 3.14
N GLY A 155 -7.07 -6.40 4.24
CA GLY A 155 -5.81 -5.66 4.27
C GLY A 155 -5.96 -4.22 4.79
N GLY A 156 -7.15 -3.62 4.73
CA GLY A 156 -7.37 -2.22 5.14
C GLY A 156 -7.31 -1.97 6.64
N LYS A 157 -7.38 -3.05 7.43
CA LYS A 157 -7.22 -3.04 8.89
C LYS A 157 -5.90 -3.68 9.32
N SER A 158 -4.94 -3.84 8.40
CA SER A 158 -3.63 -4.47 8.68
C SER A 158 -2.52 -3.49 9.06
N ASP A 159 -2.85 -2.21 9.15
CA ASP A 159 -1.97 -1.12 9.58
C ASP A 159 -2.58 -0.46 10.82
N PRO A 160 -1.80 -0.09 11.84
CA PRO A 160 -2.27 0.83 12.87
C PRO A 160 -2.67 2.16 12.24
N LEU A 161 -3.89 2.61 12.51
CA LEU A 161 -4.49 3.77 11.91
C LEU A 161 -4.46 4.98 12.85
N PRO A 162 -4.31 6.20 12.32
CA PRO A 162 -4.17 7.39 13.16
C PRO A 162 -5.34 7.63 14.13
N HIS A 163 -6.58 7.22 13.77
CA HIS A 163 -7.77 7.37 14.62
C HIS A 163 -7.67 6.56 15.92
N GLU A 164 -7.01 5.39 15.88
CA GLU A 164 -6.80 4.54 17.07
C GLU A 164 -5.94 5.29 18.10
N LEU A 165 -4.93 6.02 17.63
CA LEU A 165 -4.00 6.75 18.48
C LEU A 165 -4.64 8.04 19.01
N ALA A 166 -5.42 8.73 18.17
CA ALA A 166 -6.18 9.91 18.59
C ALA A 166 -7.21 9.56 19.66
N CYS A 167 -7.93 8.44 19.50
CA CYS A 167 -8.88 7.92 20.48
C CYS A 167 -8.20 7.64 21.83
N ALA A 168 -7.05 6.96 21.81
CA ALA A 168 -6.27 6.70 23.01
C ALA A 168 -5.76 7.98 23.69
N ALA A 169 -5.23 8.94 22.92
CA ALA A 169 -4.75 10.21 23.44
C ALA A 169 -5.86 11.03 24.10
N LEU A 170 -7.06 11.07 23.49
CA LEU A 170 -8.22 11.74 24.07
C LEU A 170 -8.70 11.06 25.36
N SER A 171 -8.67 9.73 25.43
CA SER A 171 -9.02 9.02 26.67
C SER A 171 -8.06 9.34 27.81
N ILE A 172 -6.75 9.42 27.51
CA ILE A 172 -5.73 9.84 28.49
C ILE A 172 -5.98 11.28 28.94
N ALA A 173 -6.18 12.20 27.99
CA ALA A 173 -6.35 13.62 28.28
C ALA A 173 -7.61 13.90 29.10
N THR A 174 -8.69 13.15 28.87
CA THR A 174 -9.96 13.33 29.59
C THR A 174 -10.08 12.49 30.85
N GLY A 175 -9.28 11.43 31.00
CA GLY A 175 -9.44 10.43 32.06
C GLY A 175 -10.76 9.65 31.95
N ARG A 176 -11.37 9.60 30.76
CA ARG A 176 -12.66 8.96 30.50
C ARG A 176 -12.56 7.99 29.32
N PRO A 177 -13.45 6.98 29.24
CA PRO A 177 -13.59 6.21 28.02
C PRO A 177 -13.97 7.10 26.84
N VAL A 178 -13.30 6.92 25.70
CA VAL A 178 -13.56 7.63 24.45
C VAL A 178 -13.87 6.61 23.36
N LYS A 179 -14.91 6.86 22.58
CA LYS A 179 -15.23 6.12 21.35
C LYS A 179 -15.02 7.03 20.15
N MET A 180 -14.33 6.54 19.14
CA MET A 180 -14.13 7.21 17.86
C MET A 180 -14.59 6.28 16.75
N LEU A 181 -15.64 6.66 16.04
CA LEU A 181 -16.21 5.96 14.89
C LEU A 181 -15.95 6.85 13.67
N LEU A 182 -15.35 6.28 12.64
CA LEU A 182 -15.25 6.95 11.34
C LEU A 182 -16.49 6.66 10.52
N ASP A 183 -17.01 7.67 9.85
CA ASP A 183 -18.06 7.49 8.86
C ASP A 183 -17.51 6.82 7.57
N ARG A 184 -18.38 6.61 6.58
CA ARG A 184 -17.96 5.95 5.34
C ARG A 184 -16.97 6.78 4.55
N GLU A 185 -17.18 8.09 4.45
CA GLU A 185 -16.31 9.00 3.70
C GLU A 185 -14.92 9.07 4.35
N GLU A 186 -14.85 9.20 5.67
CA GLU A 186 -13.60 9.18 6.43
C GLU A 186 -12.84 7.85 6.28
N VAL A 187 -13.54 6.72 6.18
CA VAL A 187 -12.92 5.42 5.85
C VAL A 187 -12.32 5.43 4.44
N PHE A 188 -12.93 6.12 3.48
CA PHE A 188 -12.35 6.28 2.14
C PHE A 188 -11.14 7.21 2.14
N TYR A 189 -11.09 8.25 3.00
CA TYR A 189 -9.90 9.10 3.14
C TYR A 189 -8.78 8.46 3.95
N THR A 190 -9.13 7.63 4.94
CA THR A 190 -8.21 6.71 5.64
C THR A 190 -7.95 5.48 4.76
N ASN A 191 -7.84 5.69 3.45
CA ASN A 191 -7.53 4.68 2.45
C ASN A 191 -6.23 4.00 2.85
N HIS A 192 -6.19 2.68 2.77
CA HIS A 192 -4.96 1.87 2.68
C HIS A 192 -5.13 0.79 1.60
N GLY A 193 -5.90 1.13 0.57
CA GLY A 193 -6.31 0.26 -0.51
C GLY A 193 -5.18 -0.15 -1.45
N ARG A 194 -5.56 -0.81 -2.55
CA ARG A 194 -4.63 -1.20 -3.60
C ARG A 194 -4.05 0.05 -4.25
N HIS A 195 -2.74 0.02 -4.42
CA HIS A 195 -2.01 1.09 -5.07
C HIS A 195 -2.45 1.23 -6.55
N PRO A 196 -2.74 2.45 -7.03
CA PRO A 196 -2.72 2.72 -8.47
C PRO A 196 -1.34 2.35 -9.03
N THR A 197 -1.30 1.75 -10.21
CA THR A 197 -0.05 1.21 -10.76
C THR A 197 0.03 1.44 -12.27
N GLN A 198 1.20 1.85 -12.76
CA GLN A 198 1.53 1.87 -14.17
C GLN A 198 2.61 0.83 -14.41
N ASN A 199 2.34 -0.14 -15.27
CA ASN A 199 3.23 -1.26 -15.59
C ASN A 199 3.62 -1.19 -17.07
N ASP A 200 4.88 -1.47 -17.37
CA ASP A 200 5.39 -1.77 -18.70
C ASP A 200 6.12 -3.12 -18.61
N VAL A 201 5.50 -4.16 -19.17
CA VAL A 201 5.93 -5.55 -19.07
C VAL A 201 6.33 -6.04 -20.46
N ARG A 202 7.57 -6.49 -20.61
CA ARG A 202 8.03 -7.21 -21.80
C ARG A 202 8.21 -8.68 -21.47
N ILE A 203 7.69 -9.55 -22.33
CA ILE A 203 7.84 -10.99 -22.23
C ILE A 203 8.45 -11.50 -23.52
N ALA A 204 9.53 -12.26 -23.41
CA ALA A 204 10.22 -12.90 -24.52
C ALA A 204 10.09 -14.41 -24.45
N ALA A 205 9.94 -15.05 -25.60
CA ALA A 205 9.90 -16.51 -25.73
C ALA A 205 10.56 -17.01 -27.03
N GLU A 206 10.90 -18.28 -27.02
CA GLU A 206 11.27 -19.06 -28.20
C GLU A 206 10.05 -19.36 -29.08
N ALA A 207 10.29 -19.82 -30.31
CA ALA A 207 9.23 -20.12 -31.28
C ALA A 207 8.31 -21.27 -30.83
N ASP A 208 8.78 -22.11 -29.90
CA ASP A 208 8.00 -23.20 -29.32
C ASP A 208 7.20 -22.78 -28.07
N GLY A 209 7.28 -21.51 -27.67
CA GLY A 209 6.60 -20.98 -26.48
C GLY A 209 7.40 -21.10 -25.18
N THR A 210 8.65 -21.56 -25.21
CA THR A 210 9.51 -21.54 -24.01
C THR A 210 9.83 -20.11 -23.58
N LEU A 211 9.49 -19.73 -22.35
CA LEU A 211 9.75 -18.39 -21.81
C LEU A 211 11.24 -18.15 -21.59
N LEU A 212 11.70 -17.00 -22.08
CA LEU A 212 13.10 -16.59 -22.01
C LEU A 212 13.33 -15.50 -20.96
N ALA A 213 12.49 -14.47 -20.94
CA ALA A 213 12.68 -13.37 -20.02
C ALA A 213 11.41 -12.59 -19.73
N TYR A 214 11.32 -12.06 -18.51
CA TYR A 214 10.46 -10.91 -18.19
C TYR A 214 11.32 -9.68 -17.92
N ASP A 215 10.96 -8.55 -18.52
CA ASP A 215 11.53 -7.24 -18.21
C ASP A 215 10.42 -6.25 -17.89
N ILE A 216 10.39 -5.81 -16.64
CA ILE A 216 9.26 -5.11 -16.03
C ILE A 216 9.72 -3.77 -15.48
N ASP A 217 9.01 -2.71 -15.85
CA ASP A 217 9.18 -1.36 -15.35
C ASP A 217 7.85 -0.88 -14.75
N THR A 218 7.85 -0.56 -13.45
CA THR A 218 6.63 -0.24 -12.72
C THR A 218 6.76 1.07 -11.96
N ILE A 219 5.74 1.92 -12.07
CA ILE A 219 5.50 3.07 -11.19
C ILE A 219 4.30 2.73 -10.30
N ILE A 220 4.50 2.81 -8.99
CA ILE A 220 3.46 2.54 -7.99
C ILE A 220 3.11 3.85 -7.31
N GLU A 221 1.85 4.27 -7.41
CA GLU A 221 1.39 5.45 -6.69
C GLU A 221 1.11 5.09 -5.23
N GLY A 222 1.76 5.81 -4.31
CA GLY A 222 1.74 5.49 -2.89
C GLY A 222 0.78 6.30 -2.02
N GLY A 223 0.31 7.45 -2.52
CA GLY A 223 -0.33 8.45 -1.67
C GLY A 223 0.64 9.07 -0.66
N ALA A 224 0.09 9.80 0.32
CA ALA A 224 0.85 10.70 1.17
C ALA A 224 1.72 10.02 2.23
N TRP A 225 1.42 8.80 2.65
CA TRP A 225 2.15 8.08 3.69
C TRP A 225 2.59 6.71 3.21
N SER A 226 3.64 6.15 3.82
CA SER A 226 4.26 4.90 3.34
C SER A 226 3.31 3.71 3.42
N SER A 227 2.66 3.51 4.57
CA SER A 227 2.01 2.25 4.93
C SER A 227 2.88 1.04 4.51
N PHE A 228 2.27 0.00 3.97
CA PHE A 228 2.92 -1.17 3.38
C PHE A 228 3.64 -0.92 2.04
N GLY A 229 3.70 0.33 1.54
CA GLY A 229 4.28 0.67 0.24
C GLY A 229 5.67 0.09 -0.02
N THR A 230 6.54 0.05 1.00
CA THR A 230 7.87 -0.59 0.91
C THR A 230 7.76 -2.06 0.52
N VAL A 231 6.88 -2.81 1.18
CA VAL A 231 6.65 -4.24 0.94
C VAL A 231 5.91 -4.44 -0.39
N THR A 232 4.91 -3.61 -0.69
CA THR A 232 4.17 -3.63 -1.97
C THR A 232 5.11 -3.52 -3.17
N THR A 233 6.11 -2.63 -3.09
CA THR A 233 7.07 -2.39 -4.17
C THR A 233 7.92 -3.62 -4.43
N TYR A 234 8.34 -4.31 -3.36
CA TYR A 234 9.10 -5.55 -3.49
C TYR A 234 8.23 -6.70 -4.04
N TYR A 235 7.00 -6.86 -3.52
CA TYR A 235 6.08 -7.90 -3.97
C TYR A 235 5.63 -7.77 -5.42
N ASN A 236 5.57 -6.56 -5.99
CA ASN A 236 5.29 -6.40 -7.42
C ASN A 236 6.30 -7.16 -8.29
N GLY A 237 7.58 -7.14 -7.93
CA GLY A 237 8.59 -7.91 -8.66
C GLY A 237 8.52 -9.40 -8.34
N VAL A 238 8.53 -9.76 -7.04
CA VAL A 238 8.55 -11.16 -6.60
C VAL A 238 7.36 -11.97 -7.13
N LEU A 239 6.16 -11.38 -7.12
CA LEU A 239 4.93 -12.07 -7.51
C LEU A 239 4.64 -11.99 -9.01
N ALA A 240 5.56 -11.46 -9.83
CA ALA A 240 5.42 -11.39 -11.28
C ALA A 240 5.84 -12.67 -12.03
N MET A 241 6.60 -13.57 -11.39
CA MET A 241 7.18 -14.73 -12.08
C MET A 241 6.37 -16.01 -11.95
N GLY A 242 6.23 -16.54 -10.73
CA GLY A 242 5.55 -17.81 -10.48
C GLY A 242 4.10 -17.78 -10.97
N PRO A 243 3.52 -18.87 -11.49
CA PRO A 243 4.02 -20.23 -11.39
C PRO A 243 4.91 -20.68 -12.55
N TYR A 244 5.47 -19.76 -13.35
CA TYR A 244 6.24 -20.13 -14.55
C TYR A 244 7.76 -20.14 -14.34
N ARG A 245 8.43 -21.02 -15.08
CA ARG A 245 9.89 -21.05 -15.22
C ARG A 245 10.31 -19.91 -16.15
N VAL A 246 10.93 -18.89 -15.55
CA VAL A 246 11.46 -17.73 -16.27
C VAL A 246 12.94 -17.58 -15.92
N PRO A 247 13.87 -17.89 -16.85
CA PRO A 247 15.29 -17.96 -16.52
C PRO A 247 15.96 -16.58 -16.39
N ASN A 248 15.41 -15.54 -17.03
CA ASN A 248 15.96 -14.18 -16.95
C ASN A 248 14.86 -13.20 -16.50
N PHE A 249 15.12 -12.45 -15.45
CA PHE A 249 14.13 -11.56 -14.85
C PHE A 249 14.74 -10.22 -14.50
N ARG A 250 14.10 -9.14 -14.93
CA ARG A 250 14.46 -7.78 -14.54
C ARG A 250 13.21 -7.03 -14.12
N TYR A 251 13.22 -6.48 -12.91
CA TYR A 251 12.17 -5.63 -12.38
C TYR A 251 12.74 -4.32 -11.85
N ARG A 252 12.14 -3.21 -12.29
CA ARG A 252 12.42 -1.85 -11.86
C ARG A 252 11.15 -1.21 -11.29
N GLY A 253 10.98 -1.31 -9.99
CA GLY A 253 9.88 -0.69 -9.26
C GLY A 253 10.27 0.64 -8.64
N ARG A 254 9.49 1.70 -8.89
CA ARG A 254 9.55 2.93 -8.08
C ARG A 254 8.17 3.19 -7.48
N ARG A 255 8.08 3.27 -6.16
CA ARG A 255 6.88 3.75 -5.47
C ARG A 255 7.07 5.21 -5.10
N VAL A 256 6.10 6.04 -5.47
CA VAL A 256 6.18 7.50 -5.40
C VAL A 256 5.12 8.03 -4.45
N TYR A 257 5.50 8.96 -3.56
CA TYR A 257 4.54 9.73 -2.77
C TYR A 257 3.72 10.66 -3.67
N THR A 258 2.43 10.78 -3.37
CA THR A 258 1.51 11.76 -3.99
C THR A 258 0.66 12.39 -2.90
N ASN A 259 0.05 13.55 -3.16
CA ASN A 259 -0.85 14.23 -2.21
C ASN A 259 -2.26 13.60 -2.15
N LYS A 260 -2.38 12.30 -2.43
CA LYS A 260 -3.61 11.52 -2.34
C LYS A 260 -3.65 10.68 -1.06
N PRO A 261 -4.83 10.20 -0.63
CA PRO A 261 -4.94 9.23 0.44
C PRO A 261 -3.92 8.08 0.31
N PRO A 262 -3.25 7.68 1.40
CA PRO A 262 -2.24 6.64 1.35
C PRO A 262 -2.77 5.34 0.72
N SER A 263 -1.89 4.59 0.06
CA SER A 263 -2.18 3.22 -0.38
C SER A 263 -1.43 2.23 0.50
N GLY A 264 -1.97 1.03 0.65
CA GLY A 264 -1.48 0.03 1.60
C GLY A 264 -1.65 -1.39 1.08
N ALA A 265 -1.93 -2.30 2.02
CA ALA A 265 -2.17 -3.70 1.71
C ALA A 265 -3.65 -3.91 1.32
N MET A 266 -3.88 -4.56 0.18
CA MET A 266 -5.18 -5.11 -0.21
C MET A 266 -4.97 -6.57 -0.63
N ARG A 267 -5.99 -7.42 -0.44
CA ARG A 267 -6.00 -8.86 -0.80
C ARG A 267 -5.22 -9.14 -2.10
N ALA A 268 -4.32 -10.13 -2.07
CA ALA A 268 -3.27 -10.37 -3.07
C ALA A 268 -2.28 -9.19 -3.19
N HIS A 269 -1.72 -8.81 -2.05
CA HIS A 269 -0.91 -7.61 -1.83
C HIS A 269 0.31 -7.57 -2.75
N GLY A 270 0.38 -6.55 -3.61
CA GLY A 270 1.47 -6.35 -4.57
C GLY A 270 1.39 -7.22 -5.83
N GLY A 271 0.66 -8.34 -5.81
CA GLY A 271 0.62 -9.28 -6.92
C GLY A 271 -0.42 -8.98 -8.00
N THR A 272 -1.60 -8.44 -7.64
CA THR A 272 -2.74 -8.39 -8.59
C THR A 272 -2.47 -7.63 -9.88
N ASN A 273 -2.01 -6.38 -9.81
CA ASN A 273 -1.88 -5.51 -10.99
C ASN A 273 -0.78 -6.03 -11.94
N ILE A 274 0.34 -6.46 -11.36
CA ILE A 274 1.46 -6.98 -12.16
C ILE A 274 1.14 -8.36 -12.74
N ARG A 275 0.48 -9.24 -11.97
CA ARG A 275 0.05 -10.56 -12.44
C ARG A 275 -0.92 -10.42 -13.60
N TYR A 276 -1.89 -9.50 -13.52
CA TYR A 276 -2.77 -9.22 -14.64
C TYR A 276 -1.98 -8.87 -15.91
N ALA A 277 -1.02 -7.94 -15.82
CA ALA A 277 -0.23 -7.52 -16.98
C ALA A 277 0.62 -8.66 -17.56
N VAL A 278 1.17 -9.53 -16.69
CA VAL A 278 1.91 -10.73 -17.11
C VAL A 278 0.99 -11.74 -17.80
N GLU A 279 -0.16 -12.10 -17.21
CA GLU A 279 -1.06 -13.09 -17.81
C GLU A 279 -1.65 -12.62 -19.14
N VAL A 280 -1.99 -11.32 -19.27
CA VAL A 280 -2.40 -10.74 -20.55
C VAL A 280 -1.27 -10.86 -21.58
N GLY A 281 -0.03 -10.59 -21.17
CA GLY A 281 1.13 -10.76 -22.05
C GLY A 281 1.33 -12.21 -22.48
N LEU A 282 1.06 -13.18 -21.60
CA LEU A 282 1.13 -14.60 -21.97
C LEU A 282 0.05 -14.98 -22.99
N ASP A 283 -1.16 -14.42 -22.90
CA ASP A 283 -2.20 -14.64 -23.91
C ASP A 283 -1.83 -14.00 -25.26
N GLU A 284 -1.30 -12.77 -25.25
CA GLU A 284 -0.80 -12.12 -26.48
C GLU A 284 0.36 -12.92 -27.11
N LEU A 285 1.20 -13.52 -26.27
CA LEU A 285 2.31 -14.36 -26.71
C LEU A 285 1.80 -15.65 -27.35
N ALA A 286 0.81 -16.30 -26.72
CA ALA A 286 0.17 -17.51 -27.21
C ALA A 286 -0.47 -17.28 -28.59
N GLU A 287 -1.21 -16.17 -28.75
CA GLU A 287 -1.83 -15.77 -30.01
C GLU A 287 -0.79 -15.60 -31.13
N LYS A 288 0.29 -14.85 -30.87
CA LYS A 288 1.35 -14.64 -31.86
C LYS A 288 2.08 -15.92 -32.28
N LEU A 289 2.22 -16.87 -31.35
CA LEU A 289 2.85 -18.15 -31.61
C LEU A 289 1.86 -19.19 -32.16
N SER A 290 0.57 -18.87 -32.21
CA SER A 290 -0.50 -19.84 -32.54
C SER A 290 -0.45 -21.09 -31.65
N ILE A 291 -0.16 -20.91 -30.36
CA ILE A 291 -0.16 -21.94 -29.32
C ILE A 291 -1.41 -21.74 -28.46
N ASP A 292 -2.05 -22.81 -28.02
CA ASP A 292 -3.14 -22.70 -27.05
C ASP A 292 -2.65 -22.02 -25.75
N PRO A 293 -3.38 -21.04 -25.19
CA PRO A 293 -2.93 -20.30 -24.01
C PRO A 293 -2.77 -21.18 -22.76
N PHE A 294 -3.48 -22.30 -22.66
CA PHE A 294 -3.27 -23.30 -21.61
C PHE A 294 -1.97 -24.07 -21.85
N ASP A 295 -1.74 -24.56 -23.07
CA ASP A 295 -0.52 -25.30 -23.43
C ASP A 295 0.74 -24.47 -23.22
N LEU A 296 0.71 -23.17 -23.54
CA LEU A 296 1.80 -22.24 -23.27
C LEU A 296 2.13 -22.18 -21.76
N ARG A 297 1.10 -22.10 -20.91
CA ARG A 297 1.25 -22.02 -19.45
C ARG A 297 1.73 -23.34 -18.86
N GLU A 298 1.17 -24.46 -19.32
CA GLU A 298 1.57 -25.79 -18.88
C GLU A 298 3.03 -26.07 -19.23
N ARG A 299 3.45 -25.78 -20.47
CA ARG A 299 4.83 -25.91 -20.92
C ARG A 299 5.82 -25.18 -20.01
N ASN A 300 5.43 -24.01 -19.53
CA ASN A 300 6.29 -23.17 -18.71
C ASN A 300 6.04 -23.32 -17.21
N ALA A 301 5.16 -24.23 -16.76
CA ALA A 301 4.91 -24.42 -15.35
C ALA A 301 6.18 -24.86 -14.60
N LEU A 302 6.35 -24.34 -13.38
CA LEU A 302 7.42 -24.76 -12.48
C LEU A 302 7.20 -26.22 -12.05
N PRO A 303 8.18 -27.12 -12.21
CA PRO A 303 8.08 -28.47 -11.68
C PRO A 303 8.05 -28.50 -10.15
N PRO A 304 7.60 -29.61 -9.53
CA PRO A 304 7.72 -29.82 -8.09
C PRO A 304 9.17 -29.64 -7.62
N HIS A 305 9.33 -29.06 -6.42
CA HIS A 305 10.63 -28.85 -5.77
C HIS A 305 11.62 -28.01 -6.58
N SER A 306 11.12 -27.15 -7.48
CA SER A 306 11.94 -26.16 -8.17
C SER A 306 12.19 -24.92 -7.32
N THR A 307 13.23 -24.17 -7.67
CA THR A 307 13.54 -22.86 -7.10
C THR A 307 13.19 -21.80 -8.14
N THR A 308 12.54 -20.73 -7.71
CA THR A 308 12.34 -19.54 -8.54
C THR A 308 13.67 -18.81 -8.70
N VAL A 309 13.82 -18.01 -9.75
CA VAL A 309 15.09 -17.31 -10.03
C VAL A 309 15.38 -16.18 -9.01
N ASN A 310 14.40 -15.75 -8.22
CA ASN A 310 14.50 -14.70 -7.21
C ASN A 310 14.57 -15.20 -5.76
#